data_AF-A0A143DGR6-F1
#
_entry.id   AF-A0A143DGR6-F1
#
_cell.length_a   1.000
_cell.length_b   1.000
_cell.length_c   1.000
_cell.angle_alpha   90.00
_cell.angle_beta   90.00
_cell.angle_gamma   90.00
#
_symmetry.space_group_name_H-M   'P 1'
#
loop_
_entity.id
_entity.type
_entity.pdbx_description
1 polymer ?
#
loop_
_entity_poly.entity_id
_entity_poly.type
_entity_poly.pdbx_seq_one_letter_code
_entity_poly.pdbx_strand_id
1 'polypeptide(L)'
;MSQTVYRTQNDLYAGEQILDESDRNPRSPDTWLIPAGCVTVPPPALAEGEQARWDGTAWVVEPVPDTTAEVSPDAEAAEAAEAVLPSAALVQAEARRRLAATDWYVVRQIETGEAVPAPIARFRAAIRERCNALEAAPPIPPDYYNDTHWPHTPDGE
;
A
#
# COMPACT_ATOMS: atom_id res chain seq x y z
N MET A 1 -39.73 19.67 1.27
CA MET A 1 -39.86 18.49 2.17
C MET A 1 -38.56 17.71 2.04
N SER A 2 -38.10 17.03 3.09
CA SER A 2 -36.85 16.26 3.06
C SER A 2 -37.09 14.85 3.59
N GLN A 3 -36.39 13.87 3.03
CA GLN A 3 -36.49 12.47 3.44
C GLN A 3 -35.16 12.03 4.04
N THR A 4 -35.16 11.58 5.29
CA THR A 4 -33.97 10.96 5.89
C THR A 4 -33.86 9.51 5.44
N VAL A 5 -32.66 9.13 5.00
CA VAL A 5 -32.26 7.75 4.71
C VAL A 5 -30.98 7.43 5.49
N TYR A 6 -30.74 6.15 5.71
CA TYR A 6 -29.64 5.65 6.53
C TYR A 6 -28.67 4.90 5.64
N ARG A 7 -27.41 5.33 5.62
CA ARG A 7 -26.37 4.77 4.77
C ARG A 7 -25.88 3.46 5.36
N THR A 8 -25.66 2.48 4.50
CA THR A 8 -25.03 1.20 4.81
C THR A 8 -23.72 1.07 4.05
N GLN A 9 -22.64 0.71 4.74
CA GLN A 9 -21.33 0.41 4.17
C GLN A 9 -20.93 -1.00 4.60
N ASN A 10 -20.73 -1.91 3.64
CA ASN A 10 -20.55 -3.34 3.91
C ASN A 10 -21.63 -3.89 4.87
N ASP A 11 -22.89 -3.54 4.60
CA ASP A 11 -24.05 -3.85 5.43
C ASP A 11 -24.05 -3.21 6.83
N LEU A 12 -23.05 -2.42 7.23
CA LEU A 12 -23.02 -1.73 8.52
C LEU A 12 -23.55 -0.30 8.43
N TYR A 13 -24.22 0.16 9.49
CA TYR A 13 -24.69 1.53 9.60
C TYR A 13 -23.54 2.53 9.51
N ALA A 14 -23.58 3.39 8.50
CA ALA A 14 -22.51 4.34 8.17
C ALA A 14 -22.93 5.82 8.36
N GLY A 15 -24.12 6.06 8.90
CA GLY A 15 -24.65 7.40 9.19
C GLY A 15 -25.93 7.75 8.45
N GLU A 16 -26.46 8.94 8.72
CA GLU A 16 -27.69 9.45 8.11
C GLU A 16 -27.38 10.31 6.88
N GLN A 17 -28.30 10.31 5.92
CA GLN A 17 -28.28 11.18 4.76
C GLN A 17 -29.67 11.80 4.57
N ILE A 18 -29.70 13.10 4.38
CA ILE A 18 -30.94 13.84 4.12
C ILE A 18 -31.05 14.03 2.62
N LEU A 19 -32.12 13.50 2.03
CA LEU A 19 -32.49 13.73 0.64
C LEU A 19 -33.34 15.00 0.53
N ASP A 20 -33.02 15.83 -0.45
CA ASP A 20 -33.70 17.09 -0.72
C ASP A 20 -34.47 17.06 -2.05
N GLU A 21 -35.10 18.17 -2.45
CA GLU A 21 -35.95 18.22 -3.65
C GLU A 21 -35.25 17.77 -4.94
N SER A 22 -33.91 17.80 -4.99
CA SER A 22 -33.09 17.33 -6.10
C SER A 22 -33.10 15.80 -6.25
N ASP A 23 -33.32 15.07 -5.16
CA ASP A 23 -33.38 13.60 -5.11
C ASP A 23 -34.79 13.06 -5.39
N ARG A 24 -35.73 13.93 -5.74
CA ARG A 24 -37.11 13.54 -6.05
C ARG A 24 -37.18 12.93 -7.44
N ASN A 25 -37.95 11.85 -7.60
CA ASN A 25 -38.06 11.20 -8.90
C ASN A 25 -38.83 12.11 -9.88
N PRO A 26 -38.21 12.56 -10.99
CA PRO A 26 -38.84 13.49 -11.93
C PRO A 26 -40.03 12.88 -12.70
N ARG A 27 -40.18 11.54 -12.70
CA ARG A 27 -41.30 10.82 -13.34
C ARG A 27 -42.41 10.48 -12.35
N SER A 28 -42.13 10.53 -11.06
CA SER A 28 -43.07 10.19 -10.00
C SER A 28 -42.78 11.09 -8.79
N PRO A 29 -43.39 12.30 -8.74
CA PRO A 29 -43.08 13.32 -7.75
C PRO A 29 -43.32 12.87 -6.30
N ASP A 30 -44.12 11.82 -6.10
CA ASP A 30 -44.41 11.25 -4.79
C ASP A 30 -43.34 10.23 -4.32
N THR A 31 -42.34 9.94 -5.16
CA THR A 31 -41.30 8.93 -4.91
C THR A 31 -39.91 9.56 -4.83
N TRP A 32 -39.12 9.16 -3.85
CA TRP A 32 -37.72 9.57 -3.66
C TRP A 32 -36.76 8.61 -4.37
N LEU A 33 -35.67 9.14 -4.94
CA LEU A 33 -34.57 8.35 -5.48
C LEU A 33 -33.61 8.00 -4.34
N ILE A 34 -33.74 6.78 -3.83
CA ILE A 34 -32.87 6.28 -2.76
C ILE A 34 -31.60 5.71 -3.39
N PRO A 35 -30.40 6.23 -3.03
CA PRO A 35 -29.14 5.69 -3.55
C PRO A 35 -28.89 4.24 -3.14
N ALA A 36 -28.07 3.53 -3.92
CA ALA A 36 -27.60 2.20 -3.54
C ALA A 36 -26.80 2.28 -2.21
N GLY A 37 -27.05 1.35 -1.30
CA GLY A 37 -26.47 1.40 0.05
C GLY A 37 -27.15 2.41 0.97
N CYS A 38 -28.41 2.78 0.72
CA CYS A 38 -29.23 3.56 1.63
C CYS A 38 -30.55 2.83 1.92
N VAL A 39 -31.02 2.92 3.17
CA VAL A 39 -32.28 2.33 3.61
C VAL A 39 -33.16 3.40 4.26
N THR A 40 -34.48 3.27 4.13
CA THR A 40 -35.44 4.22 4.75
C THR A 40 -35.82 3.83 6.17
N VAL A 41 -35.43 2.63 6.60
CA VAL A 41 -35.71 2.12 7.95
C VAL A 41 -34.70 2.71 8.92
N PRO A 42 -35.13 3.38 10.00
CA PRO A 42 -34.22 3.89 11.02
C PRO A 42 -33.49 2.76 11.75
N PRO A 43 -32.19 2.93 12.05
CA PRO A 43 -31.48 2.00 12.91
C PRO A 43 -32.07 2.04 14.33
N PRO A 44 -32.04 0.91 15.05
CA PRO A 44 -32.40 0.87 16.46
C PRO A 44 -31.42 1.70 17.30
N ALA A 45 -31.81 2.01 18.54
CA ALA A 45 -30.92 2.70 19.47
C ALA A 45 -29.68 1.82 19.74
N LEU A 46 -28.51 2.29 19.33
CA LEU A 46 -27.23 1.65 19.55
C LEU A 46 -26.64 2.12 20.88
N ALA A 47 -26.21 1.20 21.73
CA ALA A 47 -25.39 1.51 22.89
C ALA A 47 -23.92 1.74 22.50
N GLU A 48 -23.15 2.28 23.44
CA GLU A 48 -21.70 2.42 23.28
C GLU A 48 -21.07 1.02 23.11
N GLY A 49 -20.38 0.79 21.98
CA GLY A 49 -19.83 -0.52 21.62
C GLY A 49 -20.76 -1.42 20.78
N GLU A 50 -21.91 -0.93 20.34
CA GLU A 50 -22.80 -1.66 19.44
C GLU A 50 -22.83 -1.05 18.02
N GLN A 51 -22.96 -1.91 17.00
CA GLN A 51 -23.17 -1.50 15.61
C GLN A 51 -24.43 -2.14 15.04
N ALA A 52 -25.16 -1.39 14.20
CA ALA A 52 -26.30 -1.93 13.46
C ALA A 52 -25.81 -2.45 12.10
N ARG A 53 -26.11 -3.71 11.78
CA ARG A 53 -25.92 -4.33 10.47
C ARG A 53 -27.27 -4.54 9.77
N TRP A 54 -27.41 -4.10 8.54
CA TRP A 54 -28.58 -4.33 7.71
C TRP A 54 -28.56 -5.75 7.12
N ASP A 55 -29.61 -6.55 7.36
CA ASP A 55 -29.70 -7.92 6.80
C ASP A 55 -30.40 -8.00 5.43
N GLY A 56 -30.79 -6.85 4.87
CA GLY A 56 -31.61 -6.74 3.67
C GLY A 56 -33.08 -6.39 3.97
N THR A 57 -33.56 -6.69 5.17
CA THR A 57 -34.95 -6.46 5.61
C THR A 57 -35.01 -5.64 6.91
N ALA A 58 -34.10 -5.89 7.86
CA ALA A 58 -34.07 -5.22 9.15
C ALA A 58 -32.65 -4.96 9.65
N TRP A 59 -32.53 -4.09 10.66
CA TRP A 59 -31.30 -3.84 11.37
C TRP A 59 -31.07 -4.90 12.46
N VAL A 60 -29.91 -5.55 12.41
CA VAL A 60 -29.41 -6.50 13.39
C VAL A 60 -28.33 -5.78 14.21
N VAL A 61 -28.53 -5.66 15.52
CA VAL A 61 -27.51 -5.08 16.41
C VAL A 61 -26.49 -6.16 16.73
N GLU A 62 -25.23 -5.87 16.45
CA GLU A 62 -24.10 -6.72 16.75
C GLU A 62 -23.12 -5.95 17.64
N PRO A 63 -22.49 -6.61 18.64
CA PRO A 63 -21.43 -5.97 19.40
C PRO A 63 -20.29 -5.63 18.45
N VAL A 64 -19.83 -4.39 18.45
CA VAL A 64 -18.56 -4.02 17.82
C VAL A 64 -17.50 -4.83 18.56
N PRO A 65 -16.69 -5.65 17.87
CA PRO A 65 -15.58 -6.32 18.53
C PRO A 65 -14.73 -5.23 19.17
N ASP A 66 -14.63 -5.27 20.49
CA ASP A 66 -13.91 -4.32 21.32
C ASP A 66 -12.43 -4.42 20.95
N THR A 67 -12.05 -3.73 19.88
CA THR A 67 -10.66 -3.58 19.45
C THR A 67 -10.04 -2.46 20.30
N THR A 68 -10.32 -2.50 21.59
CA THR A 68 -9.62 -1.83 22.68
C THR A 68 -8.96 -2.89 23.57
N ALA A 69 -8.61 -4.05 23.01
CA ALA A 69 -7.41 -4.71 23.47
C ALA A 69 -6.27 -3.72 23.20
N GLU A 70 -5.66 -3.20 24.27
CA GLU A 70 -4.40 -2.47 24.22
C GLU A 70 -3.44 -3.23 23.31
N VAL A 71 -3.32 -2.78 22.06
CA VAL A 71 -2.09 -2.93 21.32
C VAL A 71 -1.12 -2.04 22.06
N SER A 72 -0.55 -2.56 23.15
CA SER A 72 0.74 -2.08 23.61
C SER A 72 1.64 -2.18 22.38
N PRO A 73 2.11 -1.06 21.81
CA PRO A 73 2.80 -1.06 20.53
C PRO A 73 4.08 -1.90 20.57
N ASP A 74 4.54 -2.34 21.75
CA ASP A 74 5.75 -3.13 21.93
C ASP A 74 5.67 -4.58 21.40
N ALA A 75 4.49 -5.21 21.32
CA ALA A 75 4.41 -6.61 20.88
C ALA A 75 4.22 -6.75 19.37
N GLU A 76 3.34 -5.93 18.79
CA GLU A 76 3.03 -5.97 17.36
C GLU A 76 4.05 -5.16 16.53
N ALA A 77 4.67 -4.11 17.10
CA ALA A 77 5.82 -3.47 16.46
C ALA A 77 7.08 -4.33 16.54
N ALA A 78 7.23 -5.25 17.50
CA ALA A 78 8.34 -6.19 17.52
C ALA A 78 8.19 -7.26 16.42
N GLU A 79 7.00 -7.84 16.24
CA GLU A 79 6.73 -8.79 15.14
C GLU A 79 6.69 -8.11 13.75
N ALA A 80 6.19 -6.87 13.64
CA ALA A 80 6.23 -6.11 12.39
C ALA A 80 7.62 -5.52 12.07
N ALA A 81 8.44 -5.21 13.08
CA ALA A 81 9.85 -4.81 12.88
C ALA A 81 10.74 -6.00 12.50
N GLU A 82 10.39 -7.21 12.93
CA GLU A 82 11.06 -8.44 12.46
C GLU A 82 10.79 -8.72 10.97
N ALA A 83 9.78 -8.06 10.36
CA ALA A 83 9.38 -8.25 8.97
C ALA A 83 9.98 -7.25 7.94
N VAL A 84 10.85 -6.30 8.33
CA VAL A 84 11.52 -5.39 7.37
C VAL A 84 13.04 -5.38 7.56
N LEU A 85 13.63 -6.53 7.86
CA LEU A 85 15.06 -6.68 7.62
C LEU A 85 15.31 -6.54 6.10
N PRO A 86 16.27 -5.70 5.66
CA PRO A 86 16.63 -5.64 4.25
C PRO A 86 16.99 -7.05 3.78
N SER A 87 16.29 -7.52 2.75
CA SER A 87 16.50 -8.86 2.21
C SER A 87 17.55 -8.84 1.10
N ALA A 88 18.13 -10.00 0.81
CA ALA A 88 19.01 -10.16 -0.35
C ALA A 88 18.35 -9.66 -1.65
N ALA A 89 17.03 -9.80 -1.78
CA ALA A 89 16.29 -9.29 -2.94
C ALA A 89 16.36 -7.75 -3.08
N LEU A 90 16.35 -7.02 -1.96
CA LEU A 90 16.48 -5.56 -1.95
C LEU A 90 17.90 -5.10 -2.32
N VAL A 91 18.92 -5.81 -1.84
CA VAL A 91 20.32 -5.58 -2.23
C VAL A 91 20.51 -5.80 -3.73
N GLN A 92 19.93 -6.86 -4.29
CA GLN A 92 19.97 -7.13 -5.74
C GLN A 92 19.23 -6.08 -6.56
N ALA A 93 18.06 -5.62 -6.10
CA ALA A 93 17.31 -4.58 -6.79
C ALA A 93 18.15 -3.30 -6.91
N GLU A 94 18.88 -2.96 -5.86
CA GLU A 94 19.71 -1.77 -5.80
C GLU A 94 21.01 -1.91 -6.63
N ALA A 95 21.60 -3.11 -6.67
CA ALA A 95 22.68 -3.42 -7.61
C ALA A 95 22.22 -3.29 -9.08
N ARG A 96 21.02 -3.80 -9.42
CA ARG A 96 20.44 -3.68 -10.78
C ARG A 96 20.20 -2.23 -11.17
N ARG A 97 19.69 -1.41 -10.25
CA ARG A 97 19.48 0.03 -10.47
C ARG A 97 20.79 0.74 -10.86
N ARG A 98 21.89 0.43 -10.18
CA ARG A 98 23.21 1.03 -10.48
C ARG A 98 23.80 0.52 -11.81
N LEU A 99 23.60 -0.76 -12.14
CA LEU A 99 24.05 -1.32 -13.42
C LEU A 99 23.32 -0.71 -14.62
N ALA A 100 22.03 -0.38 -14.46
CA ALA A 100 21.19 0.16 -15.54
C ALA A 100 21.79 1.41 -16.22
N ALA A 101 22.45 2.28 -15.45
CA ALA A 101 23.11 3.49 -15.99
C ALA A 101 24.24 3.17 -17.01
N THR A 102 24.79 1.95 -16.96
CA THR A 102 25.90 1.51 -17.84
C THR A 102 25.51 0.38 -18.79
N ASP A 103 24.24 -0.01 -18.83
CA ASP A 103 23.78 -1.13 -19.69
C ASP A 103 23.90 -0.81 -21.17
N TRP A 104 23.84 0.48 -21.55
CA TRP A 104 24.02 0.90 -22.94
C TRP A 104 25.37 0.48 -23.53
N TYR A 105 26.45 0.41 -22.73
CA TYR A 105 27.75 -0.07 -23.20
C TYR A 105 27.72 -1.56 -23.53
N VAL A 106 26.94 -2.35 -22.78
CA VAL A 106 26.78 -3.78 -23.03
C VAL A 106 25.94 -4.01 -24.28
N VAL A 107 24.87 -3.24 -24.45
CA VAL A 107 24.06 -3.27 -25.68
C VAL A 107 24.93 -2.90 -26.89
N ARG A 108 25.69 -1.81 -26.81
CA ARG A 108 26.64 -1.40 -27.85
C ARG A 108 27.64 -2.51 -28.18
N GLN A 109 28.19 -3.20 -27.17
CA GLN A 109 29.11 -4.30 -27.41
C GLN A 109 28.45 -5.44 -28.19
N ILE A 110 27.21 -5.79 -27.87
CA ILE A 110 26.45 -6.83 -28.57
C ILE A 110 26.15 -6.42 -30.02
N GLU A 111 25.77 -5.16 -30.24
CA GLU A 111 25.38 -4.66 -31.56
C GLU A 111 26.56 -4.37 -32.49
N THR A 112 27.66 -3.85 -31.95
CA THR A 112 28.79 -3.32 -32.75
C THR A 112 30.08 -4.12 -32.60
N GLY A 113 30.17 -5.00 -31.61
CA GLY A 113 31.40 -5.72 -31.26
C GLY A 113 32.45 -4.88 -30.52
N GLU A 114 32.22 -3.58 -30.36
CA GLU A 114 33.14 -2.70 -29.61
C GLU A 114 33.19 -3.09 -28.13
N ALA A 115 34.38 -3.20 -27.57
CA ALA A 115 34.53 -3.61 -26.18
C ALA A 115 33.96 -2.55 -25.21
N VAL A 116 33.33 -3.02 -24.13
CA VAL A 116 32.93 -2.14 -23.02
C VAL A 116 34.19 -1.46 -22.46
N PRO A 117 34.20 -0.11 -22.28
CA PRO A 117 35.37 0.58 -21.75
C PRO A 117 35.82 -0.01 -20.42
N ALA A 118 37.13 -0.15 -20.25
CA ALA A 118 37.71 -0.78 -19.06
C ALA A 118 37.22 -0.18 -17.72
N PRO A 119 37.05 1.15 -17.55
CA PRO A 119 36.48 1.72 -16.34
C PRO A 119 35.06 1.22 -16.05
N ILE A 120 34.23 1.11 -17.09
CA ILE A 120 32.85 0.64 -16.98
C ILE A 120 32.79 -0.85 -16.67
N ALA A 121 33.64 -1.66 -17.32
CA ALA A 121 33.74 -3.09 -17.03
C ALA A 121 34.13 -3.34 -15.56
N ARG A 122 35.13 -2.58 -15.05
CA ARG A 122 35.56 -2.63 -13.64
C ARG A 122 34.45 -2.20 -12.68
N PHE A 123 33.77 -1.09 -12.98
CA PHE A 123 32.64 -0.60 -12.20
C PHE A 123 31.52 -1.64 -12.08
N ARG A 124 31.12 -2.26 -13.20
CA ARG A 124 30.08 -3.30 -13.22
C ARG A 124 30.50 -4.55 -12.44
N ALA A 125 31.77 -4.93 -12.52
CA ALA A 125 32.31 -6.03 -11.70
C ALA A 125 32.28 -5.70 -10.20
N ALA A 126 32.68 -4.48 -9.82
CA ALA A 126 32.68 -4.01 -8.44
C ALA A 126 31.26 -3.95 -7.84
N ILE A 127 30.24 -3.57 -8.62
CA ILE A 127 28.83 -3.62 -8.17
C ILE A 127 28.43 -5.06 -7.80
N ARG A 128 28.76 -6.04 -8.65
CA ARG A 128 28.42 -7.45 -8.41
C ARG A 128 29.13 -7.99 -7.18
N GLU A 129 30.40 -7.64 -7.01
CA GLU A 129 31.18 -8.00 -5.82
C GLU A 129 30.59 -7.39 -4.55
N ARG A 130 30.16 -6.13 -4.58
CA ARG A 130 29.50 -5.49 -3.42
C ARG A 130 28.12 -6.04 -3.11
N CYS A 131 27.32 -6.38 -4.12
CA CYS A 131 26.06 -7.09 -3.92
C CYS A 131 26.30 -8.39 -3.15
N ASN A 132 27.25 -9.23 -3.63
CA ASN A 132 27.57 -10.50 -2.98
C ASN A 132 28.09 -10.30 -1.53
N ALA A 133 28.92 -9.27 -1.30
CA ALA A 133 29.46 -8.98 0.03
C ALA A 133 28.37 -8.53 1.02
N LEU A 134 27.42 -7.70 0.58
CA LEU A 134 26.28 -7.26 1.38
C LEU A 134 25.33 -8.42 1.70
N GLU A 135 25.05 -9.29 0.72
CA GLU A 135 24.25 -10.49 0.92
C GLU A 135 24.88 -11.49 1.90
N ALA A 136 26.22 -11.55 1.95
CA ALA A 136 26.97 -12.44 2.83
C ALA A 136 27.12 -11.92 4.28
N ALA A 137 26.66 -10.70 4.58
CA ALA A 137 26.80 -10.07 5.89
C ALA A 137 25.46 -10.08 6.66
N PRO A 138 25.14 -11.11 7.46
CA PRO A 138 23.95 -11.11 8.31
C PRO A 138 24.20 -10.39 9.66
N PRO A 139 23.30 -9.50 10.10
CA PRO A 139 22.16 -8.98 9.36
C PRO A 139 22.60 -7.98 8.28
N ILE A 140 21.89 -7.97 7.14
CA ILE A 140 22.17 -7.03 6.05
C ILE A 140 22.05 -5.60 6.60
N PRO A 141 22.99 -4.69 6.31
CA PRO A 141 22.95 -3.32 6.81
C PRO A 141 21.65 -2.61 6.40
N PRO A 142 20.95 -1.91 7.31
CA PRO A 142 19.72 -1.18 6.99
C PRO A 142 19.95 -0.01 6.03
N ASP A 143 21.17 0.50 5.96
CA ASP A 143 21.63 1.58 5.09
C ASP A 143 22.29 1.06 3.80
N TYR A 144 22.06 -0.20 3.41
CA TYR A 144 22.69 -0.84 2.23
C TYR A 144 22.54 -0.03 0.93
N TYR A 145 21.55 0.85 0.82
CA TYR A 145 21.31 1.68 -0.36
C TYR A 145 22.24 2.91 -0.46
N ASN A 146 22.91 3.28 0.63
CA ASN A 146 23.81 4.43 0.68
C ASN A 146 25.02 4.22 -0.24
N ASP A 147 25.40 5.26 -0.98
CA ASP A 147 26.54 5.23 -1.91
C ASP A 147 27.87 4.84 -1.25
N THR A 148 27.99 4.94 0.07
CA THR A 148 29.17 4.46 0.82
C THR A 148 29.41 2.95 0.64
N HIS A 149 28.35 2.16 0.40
CA HIS A 149 28.45 0.71 0.20
C HIS A 149 28.74 0.32 -1.26
N TRP A 150 28.64 1.27 -2.20
CA TRP A 150 28.70 1.00 -3.63
C TRP A 150 29.84 1.76 -4.30
N PRO A 151 30.41 1.22 -5.39
CA PRO A 151 31.37 1.99 -6.17
C PRO A 151 30.67 3.20 -6.80
N HIS A 152 31.41 4.29 -6.96
CA HIS A 152 30.95 5.44 -7.74
C HIS A 152 31.08 5.17 -9.24
N THR A 153 30.12 5.65 -10.01
CA THR A 153 30.19 5.62 -11.47
C THR A 153 31.45 6.40 -11.89
N PRO A 154 32.32 5.83 -12.73
CA PRO A 154 33.44 6.60 -13.26
C PRO A 154 32.88 7.79 -14.06
N ASP A 155 33.47 8.98 -13.89
CA ASP A 155 33.16 10.13 -14.72
C ASP A 155 33.38 9.72 -16.18
N GLY A 156 32.28 9.62 -16.92
CA GLY A 156 32.30 9.32 -18.34
C GLY A 156 32.59 10.61 -19.10
N GLU A 157 33.81 10.76 -19.61
CA GLU A 157 34.08 11.60 -20.79
C GLU A 157 33.40 11.02 -22.03
#